data_AF-A0A4Q1ES15-F1
#
_entry.id   AF-A0A4Q1ES15-F1
#
_cell.length_a   1.000
_cell.length_b   1.000
_cell.length_c   1.000
_cell.angle_alpha   90.00
_cell.angle_beta   90.00
_cell.angle_gamma   90.00
#
_symmetry.space_group_name_H-M   'P 1'
#
loop_
_entity.id
_entity.type
_entity.pdbx_description
1 polymer ?
#
loop_
_entity_poly.entity_id
_entity_poly.type
_entity_poly.pdbx_seq_one_letter_code
_entity_poly.pdbx_strand_id
1 'polypeptide(L)'
;MEKIKKIEKSRIDRIYKNPESSGLAYKVFGKSENINDYSEREINEMILGIYRTKKHLLVDGDYFVNLQDVIKTECFLQDVSYIKKPTLATVGDNSCNNINNIRTFYVKDYYLITSDSIGGNTKHKITRYLHNIGFLKTGRGQFSKLYSIANDYKTIENGIFPKDLYHPIKRYINGLFFNDDYKISNFEVISTLKISAS
;
A
#
# COMPACT_ATOMS: atom_id res chain seq x y z
N MET A 1 -3.91 8.17 -13.25
CA MET A 1 -4.09 9.20 -12.21
C MET A 1 -4.39 8.50 -10.89
N GLU A 2 -3.55 8.69 -9.89
CA GLU A 2 -3.76 8.09 -8.55
C GLU A 2 -5.09 8.56 -7.97
N LYS A 3 -5.91 7.62 -7.52
CA LYS A 3 -7.14 7.91 -6.78
C LYS A 3 -6.88 7.56 -5.32
N ILE A 4 -6.53 8.57 -4.53
CA ILE A 4 -6.53 8.48 -3.07
C ILE A 4 -7.93 8.82 -2.57
N LYS A 5 -8.34 8.22 -1.44
CA LYS A 5 -9.61 8.50 -0.79
C LYS A 5 -9.75 10.01 -0.52
N LYS A 6 -10.89 10.57 -0.92
CA LYS A 6 -11.24 11.96 -0.63
C LYS A 6 -11.88 12.06 0.74
N ILE A 7 -11.35 12.93 1.57
CA ILE A 7 -11.88 13.29 2.88
C ILE A 7 -12.93 14.39 2.71
N GLU A 8 -13.93 14.37 3.59
CA GLU A 8 -15.01 15.37 3.61
C GLU A 8 -14.46 16.78 3.82
N LYS A 9 -15.02 17.75 3.07
CA LYS A 9 -14.59 19.14 3.14
C LYS A 9 -14.74 19.73 4.54
N SER A 10 -15.83 19.42 5.24
CA SER A 10 -16.06 19.84 6.63
C SER A 10 -14.91 19.48 7.57
N ARG A 11 -14.29 18.31 7.39
CA ARG A 11 -13.13 17.87 8.17
C ARG A 11 -11.87 18.66 7.81
N ILE A 12 -11.66 18.94 6.52
CA ILE A 12 -10.55 19.77 6.05
C ILE A 12 -10.68 21.20 6.59
N ASP A 13 -11.87 21.81 6.49
CA ASP A 13 -12.15 23.16 6.99
C ASP A 13 -11.89 23.26 8.50
N ARG A 14 -12.21 22.19 9.26
CA ARG A 14 -11.92 22.14 10.71
C ARG A 14 -10.42 22.18 11.01
N ILE A 15 -9.58 21.58 10.16
CA ILE A 15 -8.12 21.59 10.30
C ILE A 15 -7.57 22.99 10.06
N TYR A 16 -8.02 23.69 9.02
CA TYR A 16 -7.62 25.09 8.81
C TYR A 16 -8.01 25.98 9.99
N LYS A 17 -9.19 25.76 10.58
CA LYS A 17 -9.66 26.52 11.75
C LYS A 17 -8.91 26.22 13.04
N ASN A 18 -8.49 24.97 13.26
CA ASN A 18 -7.88 24.51 14.51
C ASN A 18 -6.67 23.59 14.25
N PRO A 19 -5.60 24.09 13.61
CA PRO A 19 -4.52 23.24 13.11
C PRO A 19 -3.75 22.49 14.20
N GLU A 20 -3.52 23.12 15.34
CA GLU A 20 -2.77 22.50 16.46
C GLU A 20 -3.48 21.26 17.03
N SER A 21 -4.82 21.23 16.95
CA SER A 21 -5.63 20.11 17.44
C SER A 21 -5.84 19.00 16.40
N SER A 22 -5.34 19.19 15.18
CA SER A 22 -5.58 18.26 14.06
C SER A 22 -4.80 16.95 14.16
N GLY A 23 -3.71 16.94 14.92
CA GLY A 23 -2.75 15.83 14.96
C GLY A 23 -1.87 15.73 13.71
N LEU A 24 -1.93 16.70 12.78
CA LEU A 24 -1.07 16.72 11.61
C LEU A 24 0.34 17.21 11.97
N ALA A 25 1.35 16.52 11.45
CA ALA A 25 2.76 16.86 11.62
C ALA A 25 3.27 17.83 10.52
N TYR A 26 2.42 18.76 10.08
CA TYR A 26 2.69 19.64 8.93
C TYR A 26 3.86 20.61 9.18
N LYS A 27 4.06 21.06 10.43
CA LYS A 27 5.22 21.88 10.82
C LYS A 27 6.55 21.13 10.67
N VAL A 28 6.55 19.82 10.96
CA VAL A 28 7.77 19.00 10.96
C VAL A 28 8.06 18.43 9.57
N PHE A 29 7.06 17.82 8.93
CA PHE A 29 7.21 17.06 7.69
C PHE A 29 6.60 17.72 6.45
N GLY A 30 5.90 18.84 6.62
CA GLY A 30 5.32 19.61 5.52
C GLY A 30 6.29 20.64 4.94
N LYS A 31 5.75 21.55 4.13
CA LYS A 31 6.49 22.62 3.43
C LYS A 31 6.55 23.94 4.20
N SER A 32 5.67 24.14 5.17
CA SER A 32 5.50 25.37 5.93
C SER A 32 4.92 25.10 7.33
N GLU A 33 5.21 25.98 8.27
CA GLU A 33 4.60 25.98 9.60
C GLU A 33 3.21 26.63 9.65
N ASN A 34 2.80 27.30 8.56
CA ASN A 34 1.46 27.87 8.41
C ASN A 34 0.54 26.90 7.66
N ILE A 35 -0.55 26.46 8.30
CA ILE A 35 -1.50 25.51 7.71
C ILE A 35 -2.17 26.06 6.44
N ASN A 36 -2.31 27.39 6.32
CA ASN A 36 -2.96 28.04 5.19
C ASN A 36 -2.14 28.01 3.89
N ASP A 37 -0.86 27.62 3.97
CA ASP A 37 -0.01 27.49 2.78
C ASP A 37 -0.27 26.17 2.03
N TYR A 38 -1.04 25.26 2.64
CA TYR A 38 -1.37 23.96 2.08
C TYR A 38 -2.72 24.00 1.37
N SER A 39 -2.79 23.36 0.21
CA SER A 39 -4.04 23.11 -0.52
C SER A 39 -4.90 22.06 0.16
N GLU A 40 -6.21 22.03 -0.12
CA GLU A 40 -7.12 20.99 0.39
C GLU A 40 -6.62 19.58 0.06
N ARG A 41 -5.98 19.40 -1.11
CA ARG A 41 -5.38 18.14 -1.52
C ARG A 41 -4.22 17.75 -0.60
N GLU A 42 -3.33 18.67 -0.27
CA GLU A 42 -2.20 18.40 0.63
C GLU A 42 -2.71 18.08 2.04
N ILE A 43 -3.75 18.78 2.52
CA ILE A 43 -4.39 18.44 3.79
C ILE A 43 -5.02 17.05 3.74
N ASN A 44 -5.70 16.70 2.65
CA ASN A 44 -6.24 15.36 2.43
C ASN A 44 -5.15 14.27 2.48
N GLU A 45 -4.02 14.52 1.84
CA GLU A 45 -2.85 13.65 1.86
C GLU A 45 -2.29 13.50 3.29
N MET A 46 -2.14 14.60 4.04
CA MET A 46 -1.63 14.59 5.42
C MET A 46 -2.55 13.84 6.39
N ILE A 47 -3.87 13.97 6.24
CA ILE A 47 -4.85 13.17 7.01
C ILE A 47 -4.65 11.67 6.78
N LEU A 48 -4.23 11.29 5.57
CA LEU A 48 -3.92 9.92 5.19
C LEU A 48 -2.47 9.52 5.51
N GLY A 49 -1.71 10.37 6.19
CA GLY A 49 -0.32 10.09 6.60
C GLY A 49 0.74 10.41 5.54
N ILE A 50 0.38 11.09 4.46
CA ILE A 50 1.25 11.34 3.30
C ILE A 50 1.88 12.73 3.40
N TYR A 51 3.21 12.80 3.54
CA TYR A 51 3.97 14.05 3.59
C TYR A 51 4.99 14.08 2.44
N ARG A 52 4.52 14.49 1.25
CA ARG A 52 5.27 14.40 -0.02
C ARG A 52 6.50 15.29 -0.08
N THR A 53 6.47 16.46 0.57
CA THR A 53 7.57 17.44 0.51
C THR A 53 8.85 16.84 1.08
N LYS A 54 8.78 16.34 2.32
CA LYS A 54 9.93 15.70 2.98
C LYS A 54 10.01 14.19 2.76
N LYS A 55 9.14 13.60 1.92
CA LYS A 55 9.11 12.15 1.63
C LYS A 55 8.87 11.27 2.86
N HIS A 56 8.03 11.73 3.79
CA HIS A 56 7.70 10.97 5.00
C HIS A 56 6.32 10.34 4.91
N LEU A 57 6.20 9.11 5.40
CA LEU A 57 4.94 8.37 5.49
C LEU A 57 4.67 8.02 6.96
N LEU A 58 3.47 8.33 7.44
CA LEU A 58 2.96 7.80 8.71
C LEU A 58 2.57 6.34 8.52
N VAL A 59 3.34 5.42 9.11
CA VAL A 59 3.13 3.98 8.97
C VAL A 59 2.18 3.42 10.04
N ASP A 60 1.82 2.14 9.94
CA ASP A 60 0.79 1.53 10.79
C ASP A 60 1.14 1.52 12.29
N GLY A 61 2.41 1.75 12.65
CA GLY A 61 2.85 1.88 14.04
C GLY A 61 2.75 3.30 14.62
N ASP A 62 2.09 4.22 13.92
CA ASP A 62 1.88 5.62 14.33
C ASP A 62 3.19 6.42 14.51
N TYR A 63 4.20 6.13 13.70
CA TYR A 63 5.42 6.92 13.54
C TYR A 63 5.73 7.16 12.06
N PHE A 64 6.66 8.07 11.79
CA PHE A 64 7.05 8.43 10.43
C PHE A 64 8.26 7.65 9.95
N VAL A 65 8.21 7.21 8.69
CA VAL A 65 9.33 6.64 7.94
C VAL A 65 9.71 7.60 6.82
N ASN A 66 10.99 7.93 6.71
CA ASN A 66 11.54 8.62 5.56
C ASN A 66 11.69 7.62 4.41
N LEU A 67 10.97 7.86 3.32
CA LEU A 67 10.93 6.93 2.18
C LEU A 67 12.23 6.92 1.37
N GLN A 68 13.12 7.90 1.55
CA GLN A 68 14.45 7.86 0.94
C GLN A 68 15.31 6.73 1.50
N ASP A 69 15.03 6.30 2.73
CA ASP A 69 15.81 5.27 3.42
C ASP A 69 15.26 3.86 3.14
N VAL A 70 14.17 3.75 2.36
CA VAL A 70 13.54 2.48 2.02
C VAL A 70 14.30 1.80 0.88
N ILE A 71 14.78 0.59 1.16
CA ILE A 71 15.58 -0.20 0.23
C ILE A 71 14.79 -1.35 -0.42
N LYS A 72 13.67 -1.76 0.20
CA LYS A 72 12.86 -2.89 -0.24
C LYS A 72 11.43 -2.77 0.26
N THR A 73 10.50 -3.41 -0.45
CA THR A 73 9.12 -3.59 -0.03
C THR A 73 8.73 -5.06 -0.06
N GLU A 74 7.83 -5.45 0.84
CA GLU A 74 7.37 -6.83 0.96
C GLU A 74 5.84 -6.91 1.03
N CYS A 75 5.27 -7.92 0.38
CA CYS A 75 3.85 -8.27 0.45
C CYS A 75 3.70 -9.71 0.95
N PHE A 76 2.95 -9.90 2.03
CA PHE A 76 2.62 -11.22 2.55
C PHE A 76 1.31 -11.71 1.93
N LEU A 77 1.41 -12.45 0.83
CA LEU A 77 0.25 -13.06 0.18
C LEU A 77 -0.13 -14.34 0.92
N GLN A 78 -1.34 -14.39 1.47
CA GLN A 78 -1.79 -15.52 2.27
C GLN A 78 -2.70 -16.48 1.50
N ASP A 79 -3.59 -15.98 0.66
CA ASP A 79 -4.53 -16.83 -0.07
C ASP A 79 -4.96 -16.19 -1.40
N VAL A 80 -5.69 -16.94 -2.23
CA VAL A 80 -6.32 -16.47 -3.46
C VAL A 80 -7.74 -17.03 -3.60
N SER A 81 -8.61 -16.31 -4.30
CA SER A 81 -9.84 -16.90 -4.84
C SER A 81 -9.68 -17.11 -6.34
N TYR A 82 -10.46 -18.05 -6.87
CA TYR A 82 -10.38 -18.47 -8.25
C TYR A 82 -11.60 -18.01 -9.04
N ILE A 83 -11.43 -17.85 -10.35
CA ILE A 83 -12.54 -17.56 -11.27
C ILE A 83 -13.49 -18.75 -11.33
N LYS A 84 -12.93 -19.97 -11.39
CA LYS A 84 -13.62 -21.26 -11.31
C LYS A 84 -13.14 -22.03 -10.08
N LYS A 85 -14.04 -22.75 -9.41
CA LYS A 85 -13.68 -23.56 -8.24
C LYS A 85 -12.61 -24.60 -8.65
N PRO A 86 -11.48 -24.70 -7.92
CA PRO A 86 -10.49 -25.73 -8.17
C PRO A 86 -11.06 -27.15 -8.04
N THR A 87 -10.55 -28.07 -8.85
CA THR A 87 -10.83 -29.50 -8.74
C THR A 87 -9.65 -30.20 -8.07
N LEU A 88 -9.82 -31.44 -7.64
CA LEU A 88 -8.70 -32.21 -7.06
C LEU A 88 -7.52 -32.34 -8.04
N ALA A 89 -7.81 -32.46 -9.34
CA ALA A 89 -6.77 -32.52 -10.37
C ALA A 89 -5.98 -31.20 -10.47
N THR A 90 -6.66 -30.05 -10.53
CA THR A 90 -5.98 -28.75 -10.69
C THR A 90 -5.25 -28.28 -9.43
N VAL A 91 -5.65 -28.79 -8.27
CA VAL A 91 -4.89 -28.64 -7.02
C VAL A 91 -3.65 -29.54 -7.05
N GLY A 92 -3.79 -30.79 -7.50
CA GLY A 92 -2.70 -31.76 -7.55
C GLY A 92 -1.54 -31.35 -8.47
N ASP A 93 -1.84 -30.69 -9.59
CA ASP A 93 -0.83 -30.21 -10.55
C ASP A 93 -0.53 -28.69 -10.44
N ASN A 94 -1.12 -28.00 -9.45
CA ASN A 94 -1.00 -26.56 -9.21
C ASN A 94 -1.50 -25.66 -10.36
N SER A 95 -2.17 -26.18 -11.39
CA SER A 95 -2.70 -25.38 -12.50
C SER A 95 -3.78 -24.39 -12.06
N CYS A 96 -4.45 -24.61 -10.91
CA CYS A 96 -5.37 -23.64 -10.35
C CYS A 96 -4.67 -22.31 -9.99
N ASN A 97 -3.38 -22.35 -9.63
CA ASN A 97 -2.58 -21.17 -9.28
C ASN A 97 -1.94 -20.49 -10.49
N ASN A 98 -2.36 -20.84 -11.71
CA ASN A 98 -2.09 -20.01 -12.86
C ASN A 98 -2.71 -18.62 -12.68
N ILE A 99 -1.96 -17.57 -13.01
CA ILE A 99 -2.38 -16.18 -12.87
C ILE A 99 -3.72 -15.90 -13.58
N ASN A 100 -4.03 -16.57 -14.68
CA ASN A 100 -5.29 -16.40 -15.41
C ASN A 100 -6.49 -17.02 -14.70
N ASN A 101 -6.26 -17.97 -13.80
CA ASN A 101 -7.30 -18.67 -13.03
C ASN A 101 -7.63 -17.98 -11.70
N ILE A 102 -6.74 -17.10 -11.22
CA ILE A 102 -6.92 -16.35 -9.98
C ILE A 102 -7.85 -15.15 -10.23
N ARG A 103 -8.81 -14.94 -9.33
CA ARG A 103 -9.73 -13.81 -9.32
C ARG A 103 -9.26 -12.69 -8.41
N THR A 104 -8.81 -13.03 -7.21
CA THR A 104 -8.48 -12.04 -6.16
C THR A 104 -7.36 -12.58 -5.30
N PHE A 105 -6.40 -11.72 -4.98
CA PHE A 105 -5.35 -11.98 -4.00
C PHE A 105 -5.81 -11.55 -2.61
N TYR A 106 -5.56 -12.39 -1.61
CA TYR A 106 -5.80 -12.08 -0.21
C TYR A 106 -4.48 -11.89 0.52
N VAL A 107 -4.16 -10.63 0.79
CA VAL A 107 -2.93 -10.17 1.40
C VAL A 107 -3.13 -10.04 2.91
N LYS A 108 -2.17 -10.55 3.66
CA LYS A 108 -2.10 -10.33 5.10
C LYS A 108 -1.58 -8.92 5.36
N ASP A 109 -0.35 -8.64 4.93
CA ASP A 109 0.36 -7.40 5.27
C ASP A 109 1.30 -6.93 4.16
N TYR A 110 1.53 -5.61 4.11
CA TYR A 110 2.57 -4.94 3.34
C TYR A 110 3.57 -4.25 4.27
N TYR A 111 4.84 -4.23 3.86
CA TYR A 111 5.93 -3.62 4.61
C TYR A 111 6.86 -2.78 3.73
N LEU A 112 7.40 -1.72 4.33
CA LEU A 112 8.59 -1.01 3.89
C LEU A 112 9.78 -1.50 4.71
N ILE A 113 10.91 -1.76 4.05
CA ILE A 113 12.17 -2.14 4.69
C ILE A 113 13.17 -1.02 4.49
N THR A 114 13.70 -0.47 5.58
CA THR A 114 14.69 0.62 5.56
C THR A 114 16.11 0.10 5.75
N SER A 115 17.09 0.90 5.32
CA SER A 115 18.51 0.68 5.66
C SER A 115 18.77 0.80 7.16
N ASP A 116 18.17 1.82 7.78
CA ASP A 116 18.42 2.20 9.17
C ASP A 116 17.22 1.89 10.06
N SER A 117 17.50 1.54 11.31
CA SER A 117 16.45 1.21 12.28
C SER A 117 15.79 2.46 12.85
N ILE A 118 14.46 2.46 12.92
CA ILE A 118 13.68 3.45 13.65
C ILE A 118 13.13 2.76 14.90
N GLY A 119 13.60 3.16 16.07
CA GLY A 119 13.23 2.50 17.34
C GLY A 119 13.62 1.01 17.38
N GLY A 120 14.75 0.64 16.76
CA GLY A 120 15.24 -0.73 16.72
C GLY A 120 14.57 -1.64 15.68
N ASN A 121 13.68 -1.11 14.84
CA ASN A 121 13.01 -1.88 13.78
C ASN A 121 13.34 -1.31 12.40
N THR A 122 13.61 -2.17 11.43
CA THR A 122 13.84 -1.83 10.01
C THR A 122 12.68 -2.23 9.11
N LYS A 123 11.67 -2.93 9.66
CA LYS A 123 10.52 -3.45 8.94
C LYS A 123 9.23 -2.78 9.41
N HIS A 124 8.68 -1.94 8.54
CA HIS A 124 7.60 -1.01 8.87
C HIS A 124 6.32 -1.39 8.13
N LYS A 125 5.27 -1.73 8.88
CA LYS A 125 4.00 -2.16 8.31
C LYS A 125 3.22 -0.96 7.73
N ILE A 126 2.68 -1.11 6.51
CA ILE A 126 1.93 -0.05 5.80
C ILE A 126 0.55 -0.50 5.29
N THR A 127 0.00 -1.56 5.89
CA THR A 127 -1.21 -2.22 5.38
C THR A 127 -2.45 -1.39 5.68
N ARG A 128 -2.54 -0.86 6.90
CA ARG A 128 -3.60 0.07 7.31
C ARG A 128 -3.50 1.36 6.52
N TYR A 129 -2.29 1.86 6.23
CA TYR A 129 -2.11 2.97 5.29
C TYR A 129 -2.73 2.68 3.91
N LEU A 130 -2.35 1.58 3.25
CA LEU A 130 -2.85 1.22 1.91
C LEU A 130 -4.37 0.97 1.89
N HIS A 131 -4.94 0.51 3.01
CA HIS A 131 -6.39 0.41 3.19
C HIS A 131 -7.05 1.79 3.37
N ASN A 132 -6.47 2.67 4.19
CA ASN A 132 -7.02 3.99 4.49
C ASN A 132 -7.08 4.90 3.26
N ILE A 133 -6.08 4.82 2.37
CA ILE A 133 -6.09 5.53 1.08
C ILE A 133 -7.08 4.94 0.07
N GLY A 134 -7.68 3.79 0.39
CA GLY A 134 -8.72 3.13 -0.41
C GLY A 134 -8.20 2.18 -1.48
N PHE A 135 -6.90 1.83 -1.47
CA PHE A 135 -6.36 0.86 -2.44
C PHE A 135 -6.76 -0.57 -2.05
N LEU A 136 -6.42 -0.97 -0.81
CA LEU A 136 -6.84 -2.26 -0.28
C LEU A 136 -8.29 -2.22 0.17
N LYS A 137 -9.01 -3.31 -0.04
CA LYS A 137 -10.34 -3.54 0.52
C LYS A 137 -10.27 -4.66 1.54
N THR A 138 -11.17 -4.69 2.51
CA THR A 138 -11.32 -5.85 3.40
C THR A 138 -11.83 -7.05 2.61
N GLY A 139 -11.27 -8.24 2.86
CA GLY A 139 -11.78 -9.50 2.33
C GLY A 139 -13.18 -9.80 2.85
N ARG A 140 -13.87 -10.71 2.16
CA ARG A 140 -15.26 -11.09 2.49
C ARG A 140 -15.35 -12.56 2.88
N GLY A 141 -16.38 -12.91 3.65
CA GLY A 141 -16.62 -14.29 4.09
C GLY A 141 -15.44 -14.84 4.88
N GLN A 142 -14.91 -15.98 4.44
CA GLN A 142 -13.75 -16.64 5.07
C GLN A 142 -12.46 -15.80 5.07
N PHE A 143 -12.38 -14.76 4.23
CA PHE A 143 -11.23 -13.89 4.10
C PHE A 143 -11.36 -12.56 4.87
N SER A 144 -12.33 -12.44 5.77
CA SER A 144 -12.63 -11.20 6.50
C SER A 144 -11.47 -10.64 7.34
N LYS A 145 -10.47 -11.49 7.66
CA LYS A 145 -9.25 -11.10 8.39
C LYS A 145 -8.08 -10.71 7.46
N LEU A 146 -8.29 -10.70 6.15
CA LEU A 146 -7.28 -10.36 5.14
C LEU A 146 -7.73 -9.14 4.32
N TYR A 147 -6.80 -8.57 3.58
CA TYR A 147 -7.06 -7.53 2.59
C TYR A 147 -7.14 -8.14 1.20
N SER A 148 -7.96 -7.58 0.32
CA SER A 148 -8.19 -8.10 -1.03
C SER A 148 -7.70 -7.13 -2.10
N ILE A 149 -7.04 -7.70 -3.13
CA ILE A 149 -6.64 -7.01 -4.36
C ILE A 149 -7.19 -7.82 -5.55
N ALA A 150 -7.87 -7.16 -6.47
CA ALA A 150 -8.35 -7.81 -7.68
C ALA A 150 -7.17 -8.19 -8.59
N ASN A 151 -7.28 -9.31 -9.29
CA ASN A 151 -6.30 -9.71 -10.30
C ASN A 151 -6.72 -9.13 -11.67
N ASP A 152 -6.59 -7.81 -11.81
CA ASP A 152 -7.07 -7.10 -12.99
C ASP A 152 -6.08 -7.23 -14.15
N TYR A 153 -4.77 -7.24 -13.88
CA TYR A 153 -3.76 -7.35 -14.92
C TYR A 153 -3.55 -8.78 -15.42
N LYS A 154 -3.76 -9.78 -14.58
CA LYS A 154 -3.51 -11.21 -14.89
C LYS A 154 -2.11 -11.48 -15.47
N THR A 155 -1.12 -10.75 -15.01
CA THR A 155 0.26 -10.87 -15.50
C THR A 155 1.25 -10.99 -14.34
N ILE A 156 2.35 -11.69 -14.60
CA ILE A 156 3.50 -11.74 -13.69
C ILE A 156 4.54 -10.72 -14.20
N GLU A 157 4.93 -9.80 -13.33
CA GLU A 157 5.96 -8.80 -13.63
C GLU A 157 7.35 -9.46 -13.51
N ASN A 158 8.15 -9.34 -14.57
CA ASN A 158 9.52 -9.90 -14.68
C ASN A 158 9.66 -11.39 -14.35
N GLY A 159 8.57 -12.16 -14.40
CA GLY A 159 8.56 -13.58 -14.02
C GLY A 159 8.66 -13.84 -12.50
N ILE A 160 8.57 -12.81 -11.66
CA ILE A 160 8.81 -12.92 -10.21
C ILE A 160 7.51 -12.90 -9.41
N PHE A 161 6.63 -11.93 -9.66
CA PHE A 161 5.42 -11.73 -8.86
C PHE A 161 4.21 -11.24 -9.67
N PRO A 162 2.97 -11.49 -9.23
CA PRO A 162 1.78 -10.87 -9.82
C PRO A 162 1.85 -9.35 -9.82
N LYS A 163 1.61 -8.73 -10.98
CA LYS A 163 1.70 -7.28 -11.18
C LYS A 163 0.78 -6.49 -10.25
N ASP A 164 -0.43 -6.98 -10.01
CA ASP A 164 -1.42 -6.35 -9.12
C ASP A 164 -0.89 -6.21 -7.67
N LEU A 165 0.00 -7.11 -7.22
CA LEU A 165 0.55 -7.06 -5.86
C LEU A 165 1.62 -5.96 -5.69
N TYR A 166 2.33 -5.60 -6.77
CA TYR A 166 3.31 -4.49 -6.75
C TYR A 166 2.67 -3.13 -7.05
N HIS A 167 1.52 -3.12 -7.73
CA HIS A 167 0.79 -1.89 -8.07
C HIS A 167 0.60 -0.90 -6.90
N PRO A 168 0.28 -1.32 -5.65
CA PRO A 168 0.21 -0.38 -4.53
C PRO A 168 1.53 0.36 -4.28
N ILE A 169 2.67 -0.34 -4.36
CA ILE A 169 3.99 0.28 -4.18
C ILE A 169 4.27 1.23 -5.35
N LYS A 170 4.07 0.75 -6.58
CA LYS A 170 4.29 1.53 -7.81
C LYS A 170 3.54 2.86 -7.82
N ARG A 171 2.25 2.87 -7.47
CA ARG A 171 1.42 4.08 -7.55
C ARG A 171 1.38 4.88 -6.25
N TYR A 172 1.22 4.22 -5.11
CA TYR A 172 0.92 4.89 -3.85
C TYR A 172 2.13 5.10 -2.96
N ILE A 173 3.31 4.62 -3.36
CA ILE A 173 4.59 4.98 -2.74
C ILE A 173 5.46 5.69 -3.79
N ASN A 174 5.83 4.96 -4.84
CA ASN A 174 6.71 5.41 -5.90
C ASN A 174 6.15 6.63 -6.67
N GLY A 175 4.95 6.50 -7.24
CA GLY A 175 4.26 7.60 -7.93
C GLY A 175 4.01 8.81 -7.03
N LEU A 176 3.37 8.60 -5.87
CA LEU A 176 3.04 9.69 -4.96
C LEU A 176 4.27 10.46 -4.46
N PHE A 177 5.30 9.76 -3.97
CA PHE A 177 6.40 10.42 -3.28
C PHE A 177 7.54 10.79 -4.22
N PHE A 178 7.78 10.06 -5.29
CA PHE A 178 8.97 10.27 -6.12
C PHE A 178 8.67 10.73 -7.54
N ASN A 179 7.39 10.66 -7.98
CA ASN A 179 7.01 10.80 -9.38
C ASN A 179 7.80 9.85 -10.30
N ASP A 180 8.19 8.69 -9.76
CA ASP A 180 8.94 7.65 -10.43
C ASP A 180 8.36 6.31 -10.00
N ASP A 181 7.79 5.56 -10.96
CA ASP A 181 7.11 4.29 -10.76
C ASP A 181 8.03 3.17 -10.20
N TYR A 182 9.36 3.34 -10.26
CA TYR A 182 10.35 2.31 -9.92
C TYR A 182 11.45 2.77 -8.97
N LYS A 183 11.28 3.90 -8.28
CA LYS A 183 12.25 4.37 -7.28
C LYS A 183 12.60 3.30 -6.25
N ILE A 184 11.59 2.65 -5.67
CA ILE A 184 11.72 1.47 -4.82
C ILE A 184 11.23 0.27 -5.62
N SER A 185 12.15 -0.41 -6.30
CA SER A 185 11.84 -1.52 -7.23
C SER A 185 12.09 -2.91 -6.65
N ASN A 186 12.85 -3.01 -5.56
CA ASN A 186 13.06 -4.27 -4.86
C ASN A 186 11.78 -4.65 -4.10
N PHE A 187 10.96 -5.48 -4.72
CA PHE A 187 9.68 -5.95 -4.19
C PHE A 187 9.68 -7.47 -4.09
N GLU A 188 9.28 -7.99 -2.93
CA GLU A 188 9.14 -9.42 -2.70
C GLU A 188 7.71 -9.79 -2.30
N VAL A 189 7.22 -10.89 -2.87
CA VAL A 189 5.99 -11.53 -2.42
C VAL A 189 6.34 -12.75 -1.58
N ILE A 190 6.01 -12.69 -0.29
CA ILE A 190 6.20 -13.77 0.66
C ILE A 190 4.92 -14.59 0.70
N SER A 191 4.99 -15.83 0.22
CA SER A 191 3.83 -16.74 0.16
C SER A 191 4.26 -18.21 0.13
N THR A 192 3.37 -19.09 0.56
CA THR A 192 3.48 -20.53 0.27
C THR A 192 2.87 -20.90 -1.09
N LEU A 193 2.08 -20.00 -1.69
CA LEU A 193 1.45 -20.20 -2.99
C LEU A 193 2.48 -20.02 -4.11
N LYS A 194 2.52 -20.99 -5.03
CA LYS A 194 3.32 -20.90 -6.26
C LYS A 194 2.43 -20.46 -7.41
N ILE A 195 2.49 -19.17 -7.73
CA ILE A 195 1.73 -18.60 -8.84
C ILE A 195 2.54 -18.70 -10.13
N SER A 196 1.93 -19.18 -11.20
CA SER A 196 2.58 -19.34 -12.51
C SER A 196 1.91 -18.51 -13.60
N ALA A 197 2.69 -18.16 -14.62
CA ALA A 197 2.19 -17.71 -15.90
C ALA A 197 2.29 -18.90 -16.87
N SER A 198 1.22 -19.16 -17.61
CA SER A 198 1.21 -20.10 -18.74
C SER A 198 1.35 -19.31 -20.02
#